data_AF-A0A060XWM7-F1
#
_entry.id   AF-A0A060XWM7-F1
#
_cell.length_a   1.000
_cell.length_b   1.000
_cell.length_c   1.000
_cell.angle_alpha   90.00
_cell.angle_beta   90.00
_cell.angle_gamma   90.00
#
_symmetry.space_group_name_H-M   'P 1'
#
loop_
_entity.id
_entity.type
_entity.pdbx_description
1 polymer ?
#
loop_
_entity_poly.entity_id
_entity_poly.type
_entity_poly.pdbx_seq_one_letter_code
_entity_poly.pdbx_strand_id
1 'polypeptide(L)'
;MLSVCTVVLVVAAAALSSADSDTHRHDSNLEIYKRLFETKRKDQLNALKNLVELNDINQQYKIIDIMLKGLFKVLEDSKAVLIAANMQADDPFPMDDKIKEAYSHVVENTAFFGDVALRFPRIVHHYYDRNPDWGGLLRWGLRFCNLTGVFTGGAHQHVLSLMSQELGIIEKSPDFTNPYRTERDDVSSTVALNLYNHSILSQ
;
A
#
# COMPACT_ATOMS: atom_id res chain seq x y z
N MET A 1 30.69 40.46 -53.16
CA MET A 1 29.99 39.21 -53.52
C MET A 1 29.95 38.31 -52.30
N LEU A 2 28.78 37.70 -52.07
CA LEU A 2 28.38 36.81 -50.96
C LEU A 2 29.35 35.64 -50.76
N SER A 3 29.79 35.34 -49.53
CA SER A 3 29.15 34.48 -48.51
C SER A 3 29.11 32.99 -48.88
N VAL A 4 29.95 32.16 -48.25
CA VAL A 4 29.62 30.76 -47.88
C VAL A 4 30.39 30.36 -46.61
N CYS A 5 29.75 30.52 -45.46
CA CYS A 5 30.02 29.73 -44.25
C CYS A 5 28.71 29.03 -43.89
N THR A 6 28.44 27.85 -44.45
CA THR A 6 27.33 27.00 -44.01
C THR A 6 27.81 26.09 -42.90
N VAL A 7 27.48 26.55 -41.70
CA VAL A 7 27.53 25.91 -40.40
C VAL A 7 26.91 24.50 -40.46
N VAL A 8 27.69 23.52 -40.02
CA VAL A 8 27.23 22.24 -39.50
C VAL A 8 26.35 22.53 -38.27
N LEU A 9 25.04 22.24 -38.31
CA LEU A 9 24.18 22.13 -37.10
C LEU A 9 22.76 21.63 -37.47
N VAL A 10 22.58 20.32 -37.71
CA VAL A 10 21.22 19.72 -37.84
C VAL A 10 21.08 18.39 -37.09
N VAL A 11 21.73 18.17 -35.95
CA VAL A 11 21.55 16.90 -35.20
C VAL A 11 20.95 17.06 -33.79
N ALA A 12 20.55 18.26 -33.37
CA ALA A 12 19.99 18.44 -32.01
C ALA A 12 18.44 18.44 -31.89
N ALA A 13 17.68 18.33 -32.99
CA ALA A 13 16.22 18.46 -32.93
C ALA A 13 15.45 17.14 -32.72
N ALA A 14 16.02 15.98 -33.07
CA ALA A 14 15.32 14.71 -32.98
C ALA A 14 15.25 14.15 -31.54
N ALA A 15 16.23 14.47 -30.68
CA ALA A 15 16.30 13.95 -29.30
C ALA A 15 15.36 14.69 -28.32
N LEU A 16 14.98 15.94 -28.61
CA LEU A 16 14.06 16.71 -27.77
C LEU A 16 12.59 16.32 -28.01
N SER A 17 12.24 15.90 -29.22
CA SER A 17 10.86 15.54 -29.57
C SER A 17 10.46 14.13 -29.09
N SER A 18 11.43 13.20 -28.96
CA SER A 18 11.15 11.85 -28.47
C SER A 18 10.91 11.81 -26.96
N ALA A 19 11.71 12.58 -26.20
CA ALA A 19 11.59 12.66 -24.75
C ALA A 19 10.23 13.21 -24.28
N ASP A 20 9.69 14.20 -24.99
CA ASP A 20 8.39 14.80 -24.68
C ASP A 20 7.23 13.82 -24.97
N SER A 21 7.32 13.08 -26.09
CA SER A 21 6.31 12.08 -26.46
C SER A 21 6.31 10.86 -25.53
N ASP A 22 7.48 10.40 -25.08
CA ASP A 22 7.58 9.23 -24.20
C ASP A 22 7.11 9.57 -22.78
N THR A 23 7.49 10.75 -22.26
CA THR A 23 7.03 11.22 -20.94
C THR A 23 5.49 11.33 -20.91
N HIS A 24 4.90 11.97 -21.92
CA HIS A 24 3.45 12.09 -22.02
C HIS A 24 2.72 10.72 -22.11
N ARG A 25 3.34 9.71 -22.75
CA ARG A 25 2.80 8.34 -22.82
C ARG A 25 2.85 7.61 -21.48
N HIS A 26 3.94 7.74 -20.73
CA HIS A 26 4.07 7.16 -19.38
C HIS A 26 3.06 7.79 -18.41
N ASP A 27 2.90 9.11 -18.44
CA ASP A 27 1.90 9.82 -17.63
C ASP A 27 0.48 9.34 -17.96
N SER A 28 0.16 9.17 -19.24
CA SER A 28 -1.14 8.63 -19.66
C SER A 28 -1.40 7.21 -19.15
N ASN A 29 -0.39 6.33 -19.17
CA ASN A 29 -0.55 4.95 -18.71
C ASN A 29 -0.68 4.85 -17.19
N LEU A 30 0.08 5.68 -16.45
CA LEU A 30 -0.06 5.79 -15.00
C LEU A 30 -1.46 6.28 -14.62
N GLU A 31 -2.00 7.26 -15.34
CA GLU A 31 -3.35 7.78 -15.12
C GLU A 31 -4.44 6.74 -15.41
N ILE A 32 -4.29 5.94 -16.47
CA ILE A 32 -5.19 4.80 -16.73
C ILE A 32 -5.10 3.78 -15.59
N TYR A 33 -3.89 3.45 -15.15
CA TYR A 33 -3.66 2.54 -14.03
C TYR A 33 -4.36 3.03 -12.76
N LYS A 34 -4.23 4.32 -12.40
CA LYS A 34 -4.90 4.92 -11.24
C LYS A 34 -6.42 4.73 -11.28
N ARG A 35 -7.05 4.86 -12.46
CA ARG A 35 -8.51 4.65 -12.61
C ARG A 35 -8.91 3.18 -12.45
N LEU A 36 -8.13 2.26 -12.99
CA LEU A 36 -8.35 0.82 -12.82
C LEU A 36 -8.18 0.40 -11.36
N PHE A 37 -7.17 0.95 -10.70
CA PHE A 37 -6.94 0.80 -9.28
C PHE A 37 -8.18 1.23 -8.48
N GLU A 38 -8.69 2.44 -8.67
CA GLU A 38 -9.90 2.92 -7.96
C GLU A 38 -11.13 2.02 -8.18
N THR A 39 -11.25 1.40 -9.35
CA THR A 39 -12.34 0.45 -9.62
C THR A 39 -12.19 -0.79 -8.76
N LYS A 40 -10.99 -1.38 -8.69
CA LYS A 40 -10.68 -2.53 -7.85
C LYS A 40 -10.87 -2.24 -6.35
N ARG A 41 -10.59 -1.01 -5.92
CA ARG A 41 -10.75 -0.57 -4.52
C ARG A 41 -12.19 -0.61 -4.04
N LYS A 42 -13.15 -0.32 -4.91
CA LYS A 42 -14.59 -0.37 -4.54
C LYS A 42 -15.01 -1.79 -4.17
N ASP A 43 -14.59 -2.77 -4.95
CA ASP A 43 -14.93 -4.18 -4.70
C ASP A 43 -14.27 -4.69 -3.41
N GLN A 44 -12.99 -4.35 -3.22
CA GLN A 44 -12.24 -4.67 -2.00
C GLN A 44 -12.90 -4.09 -0.74
N LEU A 45 -13.26 -2.81 -0.76
CA LEU A 45 -13.90 -2.14 0.38
C LEU A 45 -15.30 -2.70 0.65
N ASN A 46 -16.04 -3.08 -0.40
CA ASN A 46 -17.34 -3.74 -0.25
C ASN A 46 -17.20 -5.11 0.43
N ALA A 47 -16.19 -5.90 0.05
CA ALA A 47 -15.90 -7.17 0.72
C ALA A 47 -15.54 -6.98 2.21
N LEU A 48 -14.75 -5.95 2.54
CA LEU A 48 -14.42 -5.62 3.93
C LEU A 48 -15.64 -5.18 4.72
N LYS A 49 -16.55 -4.42 4.13
CA LYS A 49 -17.81 -4.03 4.79
C LYS A 49 -18.62 -5.27 5.21
N ASN A 50 -18.79 -6.22 4.30
CA ASN A 50 -19.48 -7.49 4.61
C ASN A 50 -18.78 -8.25 5.74
N LEU A 51 -17.45 -8.21 5.80
CA LEU A 51 -16.68 -8.85 6.86
C LEU A 51 -16.84 -8.13 8.20
N VAL A 52 -16.93 -6.80 8.23
CA VAL A 52 -17.21 -6.02 9.46
C VAL A 52 -18.61 -6.34 10.00
N GLU A 53 -19.58 -6.52 9.10
CA GLU A 53 -20.97 -6.86 9.45
C GLU A 53 -21.15 -8.32 9.87
N LEU A 54 -20.16 -9.18 9.61
CA LEU A 54 -20.16 -10.58 10.05
C LEU A 54 -20.18 -10.67 11.59
N ASN A 55 -21.27 -11.19 12.15
CA ASN A 55 -21.43 -11.37 13.59
C ASN A 55 -20.80 -12.67 14.13
N ASP A 56 -19.67 -13.09 13.57
CA ASP A 56 -18.88 -14.22 14.06
C ASP A 56 -17.40 -13.82 14.11
N ILE A 57 -16.93 -13.52 15.33
CA ILE A 57 -15.56 -13.08 15.56
C ILE A 57 -14.55 -14.17 15.23
N ASN A 58 -14.85 -15.45 15.51
CA ASN A 58 -13.91 -16.54 15.22
C ASN A 58 -13.74 -16.72 13.72
N GLN A 59 -14.82 -16.54 12.95
CA GLN A 59 -14.77 -16.56 11.51
C GLN A 59 -14.01 -15.34 10.95
N GLN A 60 -14.19 -14.14 11.51
CA GLN A 60 -13.39 -12.97 11.15
C GLN A 60 -11.89 -13.25 11.34
N TYR A 61 -11.48 -13.81 12.48
CA TYR A 61 -10.08 -14.17 12.74
C TYR A 61 -9.52 -15.15 11.71
N LYS A 62 -10.31 -16.17 11.31
CA LYS A 62 -9.89 -17.15 10.29
C LYS A 62 -9.78 -16.54 8.91
N ILE A 63 -10.77 -15.75 8.50
CA ILE A 63 -10.78 -15.09 7.18
C ILE A 63 -9.59 -14.12 7.09
N ILE A 64 -9.38 -13.31 8.12
CA ILE A 64 -8.29 -12.33 8.14
C ILE A 64 -6.92 -13.04 8.17
N ASP A 65 -6.76 -14.14 8.89
CA ASP A 65 -5.51 -14.94 8.83
C ASP A 65 -5.17 -15.37 7.40
N ILE A 66 -6.13 -15.95 6.69
CA ILE A 66 -5.96 -16.40 5.30
C ILE A 66 -5.66 -15.21 4.40
N MET A 67 -6.38 -14.10 4.56
CA MET A 67 -6.17 -12.88 3.78
C MET A 67 -4.76 -12.34 4.00
N LEU A 68 -4.32 -12.17 5.25
CA LEU A 68 -3.00 -11.62 5.56
C LEU A 68 -1.89 -12.50 4.99
N LYS A 69 -1.98 -13.82 5.16
CA LYS A 69 -1.02 -14.78 4.56
C LYS A 69 -0.96 -14.62 3.04
N GLY A 70 -2.10 -14.50 2.37
CA GLY A 70 -2.17 -14.27 0.92
C GLY A 70 -1.55 -12.93 0.52
N LEU A 71 -1.90 -11.84 1.21
CA LEU A 71 -1.40 -10.50 0.92
C LEU A 71 0.12 -10.42 1.04
N PHE A 72 0.67 -10.89 2.16
CA PHE A 72 2.11 -10.85 2.39
C PHE A 72 2.87 -11.77 1.43
N LYS A 73 2.29 -12.93 1.05
CA LYS A 73 2.90 -13.79 0.03
C LYS A 73 2.98 -13.11 -1.33
N VAL A 74 1.88 -12.51 -1.80
CA VAL A 74 1.86 -11.80 -3.09
C VAL A 74 2.80 -10.59 -3.06
N LEU A 75 2.85 -9.86 -1.94
CA LEU A 75 3.76 -8.73 -1.75
C LEU A 75 5.24 -9.16 -1.82
N GLU A 76 5.58 -10.32 -1.24
CA GLU A 76 6.93 -10.88 -1.26
C GLU A 76 7.35 -11.29 -2.67
N ASP A 77 6.49 -12.05 -3.36
CA ASP A 77 6.75 -12.50 -4.73
C ASP A 77 6.90 -11.32 -5.69
N SER A 78 6.02 -10.32 -5.56
CA SER A 78 6.03 -9.15 -6.41
C SER A 78 7.28 -8.30 -6.16
N LYS A 79 7.68 -8.13 -4.88
CA LYS A 79 8.95 -7.50 -4.53
C LYS A 79 10.14 -8.19 -5.20
N ALA A 80 10.19 -9.52 -5.18
CA ALA A 80 11.27 -10.27 -5.81
C ALA A 80 11.35 -10.02 -7.33
N VAL A 81 10.20 -9.95 -8.01
CA VAL A 81 10.13 -9.60 -9.44
C VAL A 81 10.66 -8.20 -9.70
N LEU A 82 10.24 -7.20 -8.91
CA LEU A 82 10.68 -5.81 -9.10
C LEU A 82 12.19 -5.65 -8.84
N ILE A 83 12.73 -6.31 -7.80
CA ILE A 83 14.17 -6.31 -7.52
C ILE A 83 14.95 -6.97 -8.66
N ALA A 84 14.47 -8.12 -9.16
CA ALA A 84 15.13 -8.83 -10.27
C ALA A 84 15.13 -8.02 -11.57
N ALA A 85 14.10 -7.19 -11.78
CA ALA A 85 14.01 -6.25 -12.90
C ALA A 85 14.79 -4.94 -12.68
N ASN A 86 15.44 -4.77 -11.52
CA ASN A 86 16.09 -3.54 -11.09
C ASN A 86 15.18 -2.29 -11.13
N MET A 87 13.86 -2.49 -10.94
CA MET A 87 12.88 -1.41 -10.98
C MET A 87 12.92 -0.59 -9.69
N GLN A 88 13.06 0.72 -9.83
CA GLN A 88 12.91 1.69 -8.75
C GLN A 88 11.47 2.19 -8.66
N ALA A 89 11.11 2.73 -7.51
CA ALA A 89 9.75 3.20 -7.26
C ALA A 89 9.41 4.49 -8.04
N ASP A 90 10.42 5.34 -8.24
CA ASP A 90 10.37 6.62 -8.96
C ASP A 90 10.62 6.48 -10.47
N ASP A 91 10.85 5.25 -10.96
CA ASP A 91 10.90 4.98 -12.39
C ASP A 91 9.53 5.22 -13.06
N PRO A 92 9.49 5.53 -14.37
CA PRO A 92 8.24 5.61 -15.12
C PRO A 92 7.41 4.34 -15.00
N PHE A 93 6.07 4.48 -15.06
CA PHE A 93 5.17 3.34 -14.98
C PHE A 93 5.52 2.26 -16.04
N PRO A 94 5.64 0.99 -15.64
CA PRO A 94 6.26 -0.05 -16.45
C PRO A 94 5.35 -0.47 -17.61
N MET A 95 5.97 -0.74 -18.76
CA MET A 95 5.27 -1.18 -19.97
C MET A 95 5.20 -2.69 -20.08
N ASP A 96 6.25 -3.39 -19.62
CA ASP A 96 6.32 -4.85 -19.56
C ASP A 96 5.24 -5.40 -18.64
N ASP A 97 4.47 -6.36 -19.12
CA ASP A 97 3.28 -6.85 -18.41
C ASP A 97 3.62 -7.56 -17.10
N LYS A 98 4.74 -8.29 -17.04
CA LYS A 98 5.16 -8.98 -15.82
C LYS A 98 5.59 -7.98 -14.75
N ILE A 99 6.36 -6.96 -15.13
CA ILE A 99 6.80 -5.91 -14.20
C ILE A 99 5.59 -5.06 -13.76
N LYS A 100 4.69 -4.73 -14.70
CA LYS A 100 3.45 -4.01 -14.44
C LYS A 100 2.52 -4.73 -13.50
N GLU A 101 2.36 -6.04 -13.65
CA GLU A 101 1.59 -6.87 -12.72
C GLU A 101 2.22 -6.86 -11.32
N ALA A 102 3.53 -7.11 -11.20
CA ALA A 102 4.22 -7.08 -9.91
C ALA A 102 4.14 -5.69 -9.24
N TYR A 103 4.32 -4.62 -10.00
CA TYR A 103 4.14 -3.24 -9.54
C TYR A 103 2.72 -3.02 -8.99
N SER A 104 1.72 -3.43 -9.78
CA SER A 104 0.31 -3.29 -9.41
C SER A 104 0.01 -4.06 -8.13
N HIS A 105 0.52 -5.28 -8.00
CA HIS A 105 0.39 -6.08 -6.80
C HIS A 105 1.01 -5.41 -5.56
N VAL A 106 2.21 -4.82 -5.66
CA VAL A 106 2.81 -4.12 -4.52
C VAL A 106 1.93 -2.96 -4.06
N VAL A 107 1.52 -2.12 -5.01
CA VAL A 107 0.69 -0.93 -4.75
C VAL A 107 -0.66 -1.33 -4.15
N GLU A 108 -1.34 -2.28 -4.78
CA GLU A 108 -2.68 -2.71 -4.40
C GLU A 108 -2.73 -3.44 -3.06
N ASN A 109 -1.82 -4.40 -2.84
CA ASN A 109 -1.80 -5.16 -1.60
C ASN A 109 -1.37 -4.29 -0.41
N THR A 110 -0.47 -3.32 -0.61
CA THR A 110 -0.09 -2.37 0.44
C THR A 110 -1.27 -1.49 0.84
N ALA A 111 -2.01 -0.94 -0.14
CA ALA A 111 -3.20 -0.12 0.14
C ALA A 111 -4.32 -0.93 0.80
N PHE A 112 -4.58 -2.14 0.30
CA PHE A 112 -5.63 -3.00 0.84
C PHE A 112 -5.32 -3.52 2.25
N PHE A 113 -4.07 -3.87 2.52
CA PHE A 113 -3.63 -4.18 3.88
C PHE A 113 -3.87 -2.99 4.82
N GLY A 114 -3.71 -1.75 4.34
CA GLY A 114 -4.10 -0.52 5.06
C GLY A 114 -5.54 -0.52 5.54
N ASP A 115 -6.50 -0.86 4.68
CA ASP A 115 -7.90 -0.91 5.12
C ASP A 115 -8.15 -2.02 6.13
N VAL A 116 -7.52 -3.18 5.93
CA VAL A 116 -7.68 -4.33 6.85
C VAL A 116 -7.12 -3.99 8.22
N ALA A 117 -5.92 -3.40 8.28
CA ALA A 117 -5.26 -2.96 9.51
C ALA A 117 -6.09 -1.93 10.27
N LEU A 118 -6.64 -0.94 9.55
CA LEU A 118 -7.44 0.09 10.20
C LEU A 118 -8.81 -0.39 10.65
N ARG A 119 -9.47 -1.30 9.92
CA ARG A 119 -10.80 -1.81 10.25
C ARG A 119 -10.81 -2.96 11.25
N PHE A 120 -9.74 -3.75 11.30
CA PHE A 120 -9.62 -4.90 12.19
C PHE A 120 -8.32 -4.85 13.01
N PRO A 121 -8.01 -3.74 13.69
CA PRO A 121 -6.69 -3.50 14.29
C PRO A 121 -6.32 -4.59 15.30
N ARG A 122 -7.28 -5.05 16.12
CA ARG A 122 -7.04 -6.15 17.07
C ARG A 122 -6.65 -7.46 16.40
N ILE A 123 -7.32 -7.82 15.30
CA ILE A 123 -7.07 -9.07 14.58
C ILE A 123 -5.76 -8.97 13.81
N VAL A 124 -5.49 -7.82 13.20
CA VAL A 124 -4.23 -7.58 12.50
C VAL A 124 -3.06 -7.63 13.45
N HIS A 125 -3.08 -6.91 14.58
CA HIS A 125 -2.01 -6.99 15.58
C HIS A 125 -1.79 -8.42 16.08
N HIS A 126 -2.85 -9.21 16.23
CA HIS A 126 -2.73 -10.63 16.60
C HIS A 126 -1.84 -11.40 15.60
N TYR A 127 -1.99 -11.22 14.29
CA TYR A 127 -1.18 -11.97 13.31
C TYR A 127 0.13 -11.27 12.95
N TYR A 128 0.08 -9.97 12.70
CA TYR A 128 1.20 -9.17 12.20
C TYR A 128 2.34 -9.05 13.22
N ASP A 129 2.04 -8.75 14.49
CA ASP A 129 3.09 -8.54 15.50
C ASP A 129 3.88 -9.81 15.82
N ARG A 130 3.31 -10.99 15.48
CA ARG A 130 3.94 -12.30 15.66
C ARG A 130 4.73 -12.77 14.44
N ASN A 131 4.74 -11.99 13.37
CA ASN A 131 5.46 -12.30 12.14
C ASN A 131 6.49 -11.20 11.83
N PRO A 132 7.76 -11.34 12.26
CA PRO A 132 8.76 -10.29 12.09
C PRO A 132 9.07 -9.98 10.61
N ASP A 133 8.93 -10.96 9.72
CA ASP A 133 9.20 -10.80 8.29
C ASP A 133 8.19 -9.86 7.62
N TRP A 134 6.92 -9.93 8.06
CA TRP A 134 5.85 -9.07 7.57
C TRP A 134 6.15 -7.60 7.84
N GLY A 135 6.74 -7.27 8.99
CA GLY A 135 7.11 -5.89 9.30
C GLY A 135 8.17 -5.32 8.37
N GLY A 136 9.18 -6.13 8.02
CA GLY A 136 10.19 -5.74 7.04
C GLY A 136 9.59 -5.53 5.64
N LEU A 137 8.71 -6.43 5.23
CA LEU A 137 8.07 -6.37 3.92
C LEU A 137 7.12 -5.20 3.78
N LEU A 138 6.31 -4.92 4.81
CA LEU A 138 5.38 -3.81 4.83
C LEU A 138 6.08 -2.45 4.79
N ARG A 139 7.15 -2.26 5.59
CA ARG A 139 7.95 -1.02 5.54
C ARG A 139 8.53 -0.78 4.14
N TRP A 140 8.98 -1.84 3.48
CA TRP A 140 9.43 -1.75 2.09
C TRP A 140 8.29 -1.36 1.15
N GLY A 141 7.12 -2.00 1.25
CA GLY A 141 5.94 -1.68 0.43
C GLY A 141 5.44 -0.25 0.62
N LEU A 142 5.39 0.23 1.87
CA LEU A 142 5.07 1.63 2.21
C LEU A 142 6.03 2.61 1.56
N ARG A 143 7.35 2.37 1.69
CA ARG A 143 8.36 3.22 1.05
C ARG A 143 8.21 3.22 -0.46
N PHE A 144 7.98 2.05 -1.06
CA PHE A 144 7.75 1.91 -2.49
C PHE A 144 6.56 2.78 -2.92
N CYS A 145 5.38 2.55 -2.33
CA CYS A 145 4.16 3.28 -2.63
C CYS A 145 4.26 4.81 -2.43
N ASN A 146 5.01 5.27 -1.44
CA ASN A 146 5.20 6.70 -1.20
C ASN A 146 6.06 7.36 -2.28
N LEU A 147 6.94 6.61 -2.94
CA LEU A 147 7.83 7.11 -3.99
C LEU A 147 7.23 7.00 -5.39
N THR A 148 6.23 6.14 -5.60
CA THR A 148 5.63 5.92 -6.93
C THR A 148 4.79 7.08 -7.46
N GLY A 149 4.32 7.98 -6.60
CA GLY A 149 3.38 9.03 -6.98
C GLY A 149 1.95 8.53 -7.28
N VAL A 150 1.66 7.23 -7.07
CA VAL A 150 0.32 6.67 -7.31
C VAL A 150 -0.70 7.29 -6.35
N PHE A 151 -0.33 7.48 -5.08
CA PHE A 151 -1.23 7.94 -4.03
C PHE A 151 -1.16 9.44 -3.73
N THR A 152 -0.26 10.18 -4.37
CA THR A 152 0.01 11.59 -4.07
C THR A 152 -1.26 12.44 -4.13
N GLY A 153 -1.56 13.13 -3.02
CA GLY A 153 -2.70 14.04 -2.89
C GLY A 153 -4.07 13.35 -2.79
N GLY A 154 -4.12 12.02 -2.72
CA GLY A 154 -5.35 11.23 -2.68
C GLY A 154 -5.65 10.63 -1.29
N ALA A 155 -6.87 10.09 -1.14
CA ALA A 155 -7.32 9.45 0.09
C ALA A 155 -6.45 8.25 0.50
N HIS A 156 -5.87 7.52 -0.45
CA HIS A 156 -5.02 6.36 -0.16
C HIS A 156 -3.71 6.73 0.52
N GLN A 157 -3.14 7.92 0.24
CA GLN A 157 -1.97 8.41 0.98
C GLN A 157 -2.32 8.62 2.46
N HIS A 158 -3.52 9.11 2.75
CA HIS A 158 -4.01 9.24 4.12
C HIS A 158 -4.19 7.87 4.80
N VAL A 159 -4.75 6.88 4.09
CA VAL A 159 -4.85 5.49 4.59
C VAL A 159 -3.48 4.91 4.96
N LEU A 160 -2.45 5.09 4.12
CA LEU A 160 -1.10 4.62 4.42
C LEU A 160 -0.51 5.29 5.66
N SER A 161 -0.73 6.60 5.82
CA SER A 161 -0.30 7.35 7.01
C SER A 161 -0.98 6.85 8.27
N LEU A 162 -2.32 6.70 8.24
CA LEU A 162 -3.09 6.19 9.38
C LEU A 162 -2.66 4.77 9.76
N MET A 163 -2.53 3.87 8.78
CA MET A 163 -2.06 2.50 9.03
C MET A 163 -0.66 2.50 9.65
N SER A 164 0.24 3.33 9.13
CA SER A 164 1.62 3.38 9.64
C SER A 164 1.67 3.80 11.11
N GLN A 165 0.79 4.72 11.51
CA GLN A 165 0.61 5.10 12.91
C GLN A 165 -0.04 3.98 13.72
N GLU A 166 -1.15 3.40 13.24
CA GLU A 166 -1.87 2.32 13.93
C GLU A 166 -0.93 1.16 14.31
N LEU A 167 -0.12 0.71 13.34
CA LEU A 167 0.82 -0.40 13.48
C LEU A 167 2.14 -0.02 14.17
N GLY A 168 2.32 1.23 14.59
CA GLY A 168 3.55 1.70 15.25
C GLY A 168 4.79 1.68 14.36
N ILE A 169 4.62 1.81 13.04
CA ILE A 169 5.72 1.93 12.08
C ILE A 169 6.32 3.33 12.14
N ILE A 170 5.47 4.34 12.35
CA ILE A 170 5.85 5.72 12.63
C ILE A 170 5.25 6.15 13.97
N GLU A 171 5.76 7.24 14.52
CA GLU A 171 5.23 7.84 15.74
C GLU A 171 3.77 8.28 15.52
N LYS A 172 2.92 7.99 16.52
CA LYS A 172 1.52 8.42 16.51
C LYS A 172 1.44 9.90 16.81
N SER A 173 0.75 10.65 15.96
CA SER A 173 0.46 12.06 16.22
C SER A 173 -0.41 12.20 17.48
N PRO A 174 -0.31 13.28 18.27
CA PRO A 174 -1.13 13.48 19.46
C PRO A 174 -2.64 13.48 19.20
N ASP A 175 -3.05 13.83 17.97
CA ASP A 175 -4.43 13.84 17.48
C ASP A 175 -4.82 12.56 16.73
N PHE A 176 -3.94 11.56 16.67
CA PHE A 176 -4.20 10.31 15.96
C PHE A 176 -5.44 9.61 16.53
N THR A 177 -6.42 9.42 15.66
CA THR A 177 -7.59 8.59 15.93
C THR A 177 -7.82 7.69 14.72
N ASN A 178 -7.84 6.38 14.92
CA ASN A 178 -8.25 5.45 13.88
C ASN A 178 -9.75 5.63 13.61
N PRO A 179 -10.17 6.10 12.43
CA PRO A 179 -11.58 6.45 12.16
C PRO A 179 -12.51 5.23 12.10
N TYR A 180 -11.97 4.02 12.05
CA TYR A 180 -12.74 2.78 12.01
C TYR A 180 -12.80 2.05 13.35
N ARG A 181 -12.20 2.61 14.41
CA ARG A 181 -12.28 2.03 15.75
C ARG A 181 -13.72 2.04 16.24
N THR A 182 -14.20 0.91 16.75
CA THR A 182 -15.57 0.77 17.28
C THR A 182 -15.55 0.47 18.78
N GLU A 183 -16.66 0.73 19.49
CA GLU A 183 -16.80 0.42 20.92
C GLU A 183 -16.48 -1.06 21.26
N ARG A 184 -16.73 -1.98 20.30
CA ARG A 184 -16.41 -3.41 20.45
C ARG A 184 -14.91 -3.68 20.60
N ASP A 185 -14.07 -2.79 20.08
CA ASP A 185 -12.61 -2.86 20.20
C ASP A 185 -12.15 -2.39 21.59
N ASP A 186 -12.85 -1.43 22.20
CA ASP A 186 -12.53 -0.85 23.51
C ASP A 186 -13.00 -1.74 24.67
N VAL A 187 -14.19 -2.35 24.56
CA VAL A 187 -14.73 -3.24 25.61
C VAL A 187 -13.88 -4.50 25.79
N SER A 188 -13.40 -5.13 24.72
CA SER A 188 -12.51 -6.29 24.83
C SER A 188 -11.14 -5.93 25.41
N SER A 189 -10.62 -4.74 25.13
CA SER A 189 -9.36 -4.26 25.69
C SER A 189 -9.47 -4.03 27.21
N THR A 190 -10.62 -3.51 27.66
CA THR A 190 -10.92 -3.28 29.08
C THR A 190 -11.13 -4.58 29.83
N VAL A 191 -11.81 -5.57 29.23
CA VAL A 191 -11.99 -6.90 29.83
C VAL A 191 -10.65 -7.64 29.94
N ALA A 192 -9.78 -7.56 28.93
CA ALA A 192 -8.45 -8.17 28.98
C ALA A 192 -7.56 -7.56 30.07
N LEU A 193 -7.59 -6.23 30.23
CA LEU A 193 -6.87 -5.53 31.31
C LEU A 193 -7.43 -5.87 32.70
N ASN A 194 -8.75 -5.98 32.84
CA ASN A 194 -9.38 -6.33 34.11
C ASN A 194 -9.06 -7.76 34.55
N LEU A 195 -9.01 -8.72 33.61
CA LEU A 195 -8.63 -10.10 33.90
C LEU A 195 -7.15 -10.22 34.29
N TYR A 196 -6.27 -9.43 33.67
CA TYR A 196 -4.86 -9.36 34.05
C TYR A 196 -4.66 -8.75 35.45
N ASN A 197 -5.37 -7.67 35.77
CA ASN A 197 -5.27 -7.05 37.09
C ASN A 197 -5.84 -7.94 38.20
N HIS A 198 -6.88 -8.72 37.92
CA HIS A 198 -7.43 -9.68 38.90
C HIS A 198 -6.51 -10.88 39.15
N SER A 199 -5.72 -11.32 38.17
CA SER A 199 -4.78 -12.45 38.35
C SER A 199 -3.50 -12.08 39.12
N ILE A 200 -3.12 -10.80 39.11
CA ILE A 200 -2.00 -10.27 39.91
C ILE A 200 -2.41 -10.00 41.37
N LEU A 201 -3.66 -9.61 41.63
CA LEU A 201 -4.17 -9.34 42.98
C LEU A 201 -4.61 -10.59 43.76
N SER A 202 -4.57 -11.77 43.13
CA SER A 202 -4.96 -13.06 43.71
C SER A 202 -3.78 -14.02 43.99
N GLN A 203 -2.55 -13.52 43.88
CA GLN A 203 -1.31 -14.17 44.37
C GLN A 203 -0.78 -13.42 45.58
#